data_AF-A0A377W0S7-F1
#
_entry.id   AF-A0A377W0S7-F1
#
_cell.length_a   1.000
_cell.length_b   1.000
_cell.length_c   1.000
_cell.angle_alpha   90.00
_cell.angle_beta   90.00
_cell.angle_gamma   90.00
#
_symmetry.space_group_name_H-M   'P 1'
#
loop_
_entity.id
_entity.type
_entity.pdbx_description
1 polymer ?
#
loop_
_entity_poly.entity_id
_entity_poly.type
_entity_poly.pdbx_seq_one_letter_code
_entity_poly.pdbx_strand_id
1 'polypeptide(L)'
;MSRVAALGQTIGIMLPGDEVIKVIITAYVFAHFEVACYTALLTAAKRVGDHSAMHTLEGILAEERGMADWLLHYLPALTGQYLMDTDMPGVEAGH
;
A
#
# COMPACT_ATOMS: atom_id res chain seq x y z
N MET A 1 -10.72 -5.55 7.16
CA MET A 1 -9.53 -5.90 6.34
C MET A 1 -9.60 -5.03 5.09
N SER A 2 -8.67 -4.08 4.92
CA SER A 2 -8.58 -3.22 3.73
C SER A 2 -8.43 -4.08 2.45
N ARG A 3 -8.94 -3.61 1.31
CA ARG A 3 -8.79 -4.29 0.01
C ARG A 3 -7.30 -4.43 -0.36
N VAL A 4 -6.44 -3.55 0.15
CA VAL A 4 -4.98 -3.62 0.00
C VAL A 4 -4.37 -4.74 0.85
N ALA A 5 -4.88 -5.00 2.06
CA ALA A 5 -4.45 -6.15 2.85
C ALA A 5 -4.82 -7.49 2.16
N ALA A 6 -5.99 -7.54 1.52
CA ALA A 6 -6.38 -8.69 0.70
C ALA A 6 -5.50 -8.83 -0.56
N LEU A 7 -5.14 -7.72 -1.21
CA LEU A 7 -4.19 -7.73 -2.32
C LEU A 7 -2.82 -8.21 -1.84
N GLY A 8 -2.33 -7.69 -0.71
CA GLY A 8 -1.06 -8.05 -0.07
C GLY A 8 -0.95 -9.53 0.32
N GLN A 9 -2.06 -10.16 0.75
CA GLN A 9 -2.11 -11.60 1.01
C GLN A 9 -2.03 -12.43 -0.29
N THR A 10 -2.53 -11.89 -1.40
CA THR A 10 -2.44 -12.54 -2.72
C THR A 10 -1.04 -12.39 -3.35
N ILE A 11 -0.29 -11.36 -2.95
CA ILE A 11 1.09 -11.07 -3.38
C ILE A 11 2.13 -12.01 -2.73
N GLY A 12 1.71 -12.96 -1.88
CA GLY A 12 2.55 -14.08 -1.44
C GLY A 12 2.90 -15.09 -2.54
N ILE A 13 2.41 -14.88 -3.77
CA ILE A 13 2.74 -15.68 -4.95
C ILE A 13 3.91 -15.00 -5.67
N MET A 14 5.04 -15.70 -5.70
CA MET A 14 6.27 -15.40 -6.45
C MET A 14 6.00 -14.73 -7.81
N LEU A 15 6.01 -13.40 -7.86
CA LEU A 15 5.95 -12.62 -9.09
C LEU A 15 7.41 -12.50 -9.61
N PRO A 16 7.75 -13.06 -10.78
CA PRO A 16 9.09 -12.95 -11.33
C PRO A 16 9.40 -11.50 -11.74
N GLY A 17 10.62 -11.03 -11.48
CA GLY A 17 11.10 -9.71 -11.92
C GLY A 17 10.71 -8.52 -11.03
N ASP A 18 10.68 -7.31 -11.58
CA ASP A 18 10.48 -6.05 -10.85
C ASP A 18 9.02 -5.82 -10.42
N GLU A 19 8.16 -6.80 -10.67
CA GLU A 19 6.74 -6.81 -10.34
C GLU A 19 6.49 -6.59 -8.83
N VAL A 20 7.33 -7.15 -7.95
CA VAL A 20 7.22 -6.92 -6.50
C VAL A 20 7.41 -5.44 -6.14
N ILE A 21 8.37 -4.76 -6.77
CA ILE A 21 8.63 -3.33 -6.53
C ILE A 21 7.49 -2.48 -7.08
N LYS A 22 7.02 -2.80 -8.30
CA LYS A 22 5.85 -2.13 -8.91
C LYS A 22 4.60 -2.27 -8.05
N VAL A 23 4.38 -3.44 -7.44
CA VAL A 23 3.26 -3.70 -6.55
C VAL A 23 3.34 -2.84 -5.29
N ILE A 24 4.51 -2.72 -4.66
CA ILE A 24 4.70 -1.87 -3.47
C ILE A 24 4.45 -0.40 -3.83
N ILE A 25 4.98 0.07 -4.97
CA ILE A 25 4.74 1.44 -5.46
C ILE A 25 3.24 1.66 -5.72
N THR A 26 2.56 0.70 -6.33
CA THR A 26 1.12 0.77 -6.60
C THR A 26 0.33 0.84 -5.30
N ALA A 27 0.68 0.02 -4.30
CA ALA A 27 0.06 0.06 -2.98
C ALA A 27 0.27 1.42 -2.28
N TYR A 28 1.47 2.01 -2.41
CA TYR A 28 1.76 3.34 -1.85
C TYR A 28 0.88 4.43 -2.47
N VAL A 29 0.76 4.42 -3.81
CA VAL A 29 -0.12 5.36 -4.52
C VAL A 29 -1.58 5.15 -4.12
N PHE A 30 -2.01 3.90 -3.97
CA PHE A 30 -3.39 3.59 -3.59
C PHE A 30 -3.70 4.01 -2.15
N ALA A 31 -2.75 3.86 -1.21
CA ALA A 31 -2.89 4.37 0.15
C ALA A 31 -3.16 5.89 0.15
N HIS A 32 -2.43 6.66 -0.66
CA HIS A 32 -2.68 8.11 -0.82
C HIS A 32 -4.04 8.42 -1.45
N PHE A 33 -4.48 7.61 -2.42
CA PHE A 33 -5.83 7.72 -2.97
C PHE A 33 -6.89 7.49 -1.90
N GLU A 34 -6.74 6.45 -1.07
CA GLU A 34 -7.65 6.17 0.04
C GLU A 34 -7.64 7.30 1.09
N VAL A 35 -6.47 7.85 1.43
CA VAL A 35 -6.36 9.04 2.31
C VAL A 35 -7.17 10.22 1.76
N ALA A 36 -7.10 10.49 0.46
CA ALA A 36 -7.89 11.55 -0.17
C ALA A 36 -9.41 11.25 -0.11
N CYS A 37 -9.82 10.02 -0.42
CA CYS A 37 -11.22 9.59 -0.36
C CYS A 37 -11.79 9.70 1.06
N TYR A 38 -11.10 9.18 2.07
CA TYR A 38 -11.56 9.23 3.45
C TYR A 38 -11.55 10.64 4.02
N THR A 39 -10.64 11.51 3.57
CA THR A 39 -10.67 12.94 3.91
C THR A 39 -11.94 13.61 3.36
N ALA A 40 -12.32 13.31 2.11
CA ALA A 40 -13.56 13.83 1.52
C ALA A 40 -14.80 13.30 2.24
N LEU A 41 -14.85 12.00 2.54
CA LEU A 41 -15.95 11.38 3.29
C LEU A 41 -16.08 11.92 4.70
N LEU A 42 -14.97 12.12 5.41
CA LEU A 42 -14.98 12.70 6.75
C LEU A 42 -15.52 14.14 6.73
N THR A 43 -15.18 14.90 5.69
CA THR A 43 -15.73 16.25 5.47
C THR A 43 -17.24 16.20 5.24
N ALA A 44 -17.73 15.24 4.45
CA ALA A 44 -19.15 15.04 4.22
C ALA A 44 -19.88 14.64 5.52
N ALA A 45 -19.34 13.68 6.28
CA ALA A 45 -19.89 13.22 7.55
C ALA A 45 -20.01 14.36 8.58
N LYS A 46 -18.97 15.21 8.69
CA LYS A 46 -18.99 16.42 9.52
C LYS A 46 -20.11 17.37 9.13
N ARG A 47 -20.39 17.52 7.83
CA ARG A 47 -21.42 18.43 7.33
C ARG A 47 -22.84 17.95 7.62
N VAL A 48 -23.06 16.63 7.65
CA VAL A 48 -24.38 16.04 7.95
C VAL A 48 -24.56 15.67 9.43
N GLY A 49 -23.53 15.83 10.25
CA GLY A 49 -23.57 15.53 11.69
C GLY A 49 -23.52 14.04 12.03
N ASP A 50 -23.00 13.20 11.14
CA ASP A 50 -22.89 11.76 11.37
C ASP A 50 -21.65 11.41 12.20
N HIS A 51 -21.78 11.56 13.52
CA HIS A 51 -20.69 11.32 14.47
C HIS A 51 -20.22 9.85 14.49
N SER A 52 -21.10 8.90 14.16
CA SER A 52 -20.74 7.47 14.11
C SER A 52 -19.81 7.19 12.93
N ALA A 53 -20.16 7.73 11.75
CA ALA A 53 -19.31 7.64 10.57
C ALA A 53 -17.99 8.39 10.79
N MET A 54 -18.01 9.58 11.41
CA MET A 54 -16.79 10.35 11.68
C MET A 54 -15.73 9.54 12.44
N HIS A 55 -16.12 8.90 13.55
CA HIS A 55 -15.18 8.09 14.35
C HIS A 55 -14.56 6.96 13.53
N THR A 56 -15.38 6.26 12.73
CA THR A 56 -14.91 5.16 11.87
C THR A 56 -13.96 5.67 10.78
N LEU A 57 -14.32 6.77 10.11
CA LEU A 57 -13.54 7.36 9.04
C LEU A 57 -12.20 7.93 9.53
N GLU A 58 -12.15 8.50 10.74
CA GLU A 58 -10.91 8.97 11.36
C GLU A 58 -9.95 7.82 11.66
N GLY A 59 -10.46 6.69 12.17
CA GLY A 59 -9.66 5.48 12.37
C GLY A 59 -9.04 4.97 11.06
N ILE A 60 -9.86 4.80 10.02
CA ILE A 60 -9.38 4.32 8.71
C ILE A 60 -8.37 5.31 8.12
N LEU A 61 -8.64 6.61 8.19
CA LEU A 61 -7.72 7.64 7.68
C LEU A 61 -6.34 7.58 8.35
N ALA A 62 -6.29 7.26 9.64
CA ALA A 62 -5.03 7.07 10.36
C ALA A 62 -4.29 5.80 9.90
N GLU A 63 -5.01 4.70 9.67
CA GLU A 63 -4.45 3.45 9.15
C GLU A 63 -3.86 3.64 7.75
N GLU A 64 -4.57 4.30 6.83
CA GLU A 64 -4.09 4.47 5.45
C GLU A 64 -2.89 5.42 5.35
N ARG A 65 -2.82 6.45 6.22
CA ARG A 65 -1.61 7.28 6.37
C ARG A 65 -0.43 6.47 6.88
N GLY A 66 -0.67 5.66 7.92
CA GLY A 66 0.35 4.76 8.45
C GLY A 66 0.85 3.77 7.41
N MET A 67 -0.03 3.24 6.56
CA MET A 67 0.33 2.35 5.46
C MET A 67 1.18 3.06 4.40
N ALA A 68 0.80 4.29 3.99
CA ALA A 68 1.59 5.07 3.05
C ALA A 68 3.01 5.33 3.57
N ASP A 69 3.13 5.78 4.83
CA ASP A 69 4.42 6.04 5.47
C ASP A 69 5.25 4.76 5.59
N TRP A 70 4.63 3.65 5.97
CA TRP A 70 5.29 2.34 6.10
C TRP A 70 5.81 1.84 4.74
N LEU A 71 4.98 1.87 3.69
CA LEU A 71 5.39 1.41 2.36
C LEU A 71 6.57 2.22 1.81
N LEU A 72 6.53 3.55 1.96
CA LEU A 72 7.63 4.40 1.50
C LEU A 72 8.91 4.19 2.31
N HIS A 73 8.80 3.97 3.62
CA HIS A 73 9.95 3.71 4.49
C HIS A 73 10.70 2.43 4.10
N TYR A 74 9.98 1.35 3.77
CA TYR A 74 10.59 0.05 3.44
C TYR A 74 10.95 -0.11 1.95
N LEU A 75 10.41 0.72 1.06
CA LEU A 75 10.66 0.63 -0.38
C LEU A 75 12.16 0.61 -0.75
N PRO A 76 13.05 1.46 -0.18
CA PRO A 76 14.48 1.41 -0.51
C PRO A 76 15.14 0.08 -0.13
N ALA A 77 14.80 -0.47 1.04
CA ALA A 77 15.36 -1.74 1.50
C ALA A 77 14.91 -2.90 0.61
N LEU A 78 13.62 -2.94 0.25
CA LEU A 78 13.06 -3.97 -0.65
C LEU A 78 13.64 -3.87 -2.06
N THR A 79 13.87 -2.65 -2.56
CA THR A 79 14.53 -2.43 -3.86
C THR A 79 15.99 -2.90 -3.82
N GLY A 80 16.71 -2.60 -2.74
CA GLY A 80 18.09 -3.06 -2.55
C GLY A 80 18.19 -4.59 -2.52
N GLN A 81 17.29 -5.26 -1.80
CA GLN A 81 17.22 -6.73 -1.76
C GLN A 81 16.94 -7.31 -3.14
N TYR A 82 15.95 -6.76 -3.85
CA TYR A 82 15.63 -7.20 -5.21
C TYR A 82 16.86 -7.12 -6.14
N LEU A 83 17.62 -6.02 -6.08
CA LEU A 83 18.82 -5.85 -6.91
C LEU A 83 19.92 -6.85 -6.55
N MET A 84 20.13 -7.12 -5.25
CA MET A 84 21.10 -8.13 -4.78
C MET A 84 20.74 -9.55 -5.25
N ASP A 85 19.45 -9.89 -5.23
CA ASP A 85 18.97 -11.18 -5.70
C ASP A 85 19.12 -11.33 -7.23
N THR A 86 18.97 -10.24 -7.99
CA THR A 86 19.22 -10.24 -9.45
C THR A 86 20.70 -10.22 -9.85
N ASP A 87 21.58 -9.70 -8.99
CA ASP A 87 23.04 -9.62 -9.24
C ASP A 87 23.79 -10.94 -8.93
N MET A 88 23.11 -11.99 -8.44
CA MET A 88 23.69 -13.33 -8.34
C MET A 88 23.63 -14.06 -9.70
N PRO A 89 24.77 -14.25 -10.41
CA PRO A 89 24.78 -14.87 -11.72
C PRO A 89 24.55 -16.39 -11.56
N GLY A 90 23.35 -16.87 -11.88
CA GLY A 90 23.08 -18.31 -11.83
C GLY A 90 21.63 -18.75 -12.01
N VAL A 91 20.66 -17.85 -12.02
CA VAL A 91 19.27 -18.21 -12.33
C VAL A 91 18.82 -17.31 -13.48
N GLU A 92 18.76 -17.88 -14.68
CA GLU A 92 18.16 -17.25 -15.84
C GLU A 92 16.78 -16.72 -15.45
N ALA A 93 16.63 -15.40 -15.44
CA ALA A 93 15.33 -14.75 -15.35
C ALA A 93 14.57 -15.14 -16.63
N GLY A 94 13.63 -16.09 -16.48
CA GLY A 94 12.76 -16.57 -17.55
C GLY A 94 11.99 -15.41 -18.18
N HIS A 95 11.86 -15.50 -19.50
CA HIS A 95 11.17 -14.58 -20.39
C HIS A 95 9.67 -14.49 -20.12
#